data_AF-A0A937KTV5-F1
#
_entry.id   AF-A0A937KTV5-F1
#
_cell.length_a   1.000
_cell.length_b   1.000
_cell.length_c   1.000
_cell.angle_alpha   90.00
_cell.angle_beta   90.00
_cell.angle_gamma   90.00
#
_symmetry.space_group_name_H-M   'P 1'
#
loop_
_entity.id
_entity.type
_entity.pdbx_description
1 polymer ?
#
loop_
_entity_poly.entity_id
_entity_poly.type
_entity_poly.pdbx_seq_one_letter_code
_entity_poly.pdbx_strand_id
1 'polypeptide(L)'
;MITNTSLEQKGNNFPNELQSFYKEKDHFFFTSENGVILKLSVLRDSLIRFRYAVDYDFQADFSYAIAPDFTTGYNELSFEEKELEYVIETSKLLIYVNKSNLKVCIADKEGEIILNDEVGFHWEENYDQGGNRVKMSKVSQAAESYYGMGDKASHINLKGRKVENWVTDQYAFGKDQEPLYKAIPFYIGLHHQKAYGVFFDNSFQSFFDFGHDKRNVTSFWAEGGEMNYYFFYGPNMAQVVEAYSSLTGTPELPPLWALGFHQSKWSYFPDSQVRSIAQTFREKQIPCDAIYLDIDYMDGFRCFTWDEERFPDPKKLLEDLKSDGFKLVTMIDPGIKIDRKYWVYNEANQKGYFCRRADGTHFKGKVWPGECKFPDFTDPKVREWWADLYKEMMSDIGIQGVWNDMNEPAVMDVPSKTANLDIRHNYDGHPCSHRKGHNVYGMQMVRATYEGV
;
A
#
# COMPACT_ATOMS: atom_id res chain seq x y z
N MET A 1 -10.17 5.37 -45.92
CA MET A 1 -9.82 4.08 -45.30
C MET A 1 -8.64 4.39 -44.39
N ILE A 2 -8.85 4.62 -43.10
CA ILE A 2 -7.75 4.84 -42.15
C ILE A 2 -7.18 3.46 -41.90
N THR A 3 -6.03 3.16 -42.48
CA THR A 3 -5.31 1.92 -42.21
C THR A 3 -4.75 2.03 -40.79
N ASN A 4 -5.21 1.16 -39.89
CA ASN A 4 -4.72 1.01 -38.51
C ASN A 4 -3.28 0.47 -38.46
N THR A 5 -2.39 0.92 -39.33
CA THR A 5 -0.99 0.48 -39.41
C THR A 5 -0.16 0.94 -38.20
N SER A 6 -0.65 1.89 -37.40
CA SER A 6 0.01 2.32 -36.15
C SER A 6 -0.26 1.40 -34.94
N LEU A 7 -1.26 0.51 -35.01
CA LEU A 7 -1.50 -0.50 -33.96
C LEU A 7 -0.46 -1.64 -33.97
N GLU A 8 0.51 -1.61 -34.90
CA GLU A 8 1.58 -2.60 -35.01
C GLU A 8 2.78 -2.36 -34.08
N GLN A 9 2.89 -1.21 -33.40
CA GLN A 9 3.92 -0.99 -32.37
C GLN A 9 3.53 -1.63 -31.02
N LYS A 10 3.22 -2.92 -31.04
CA LYS A 10 3.12 -3.72 -29.80
C LYS A 10 4.54 -4.04 -29.33
N GLY A 11 4.98 -3.42 -28.24
CA GLY A 11 6.28 -3.73 -27.66
C GLY A 11 6.73 -2.76 -26.58
N ASN A 12 7.88 -3.07 -25.99
CA ASN A 12 8.55 -2.19 -25.04
C ASN A 12 9.18 -1.00 -25.78
N ASN A 13 8.93 0.20 -25.28
CA ASN A 13 9.60 1.43 -25.63
C ASN A 13 10.66 1.76 -24.56
N PHE A 14 11.71 2.46 -24.96
CA PHE A 14 12.87 2.76 -24.12
C PHE A 14 13.28 4.23 -24.26
N PRO A 15 13.86 4.86 -23.23
CA PRO A 15 14.52 6.15 -23.39
C PRO A 15 15.60 6.07 -24.46
N ASN A 16 15.70 7.11 -25.28
CA ASN A 16 16.77 7.27 -26.26
C ASN A 16 17.76 8.36 -25.81
N GLU A 17 18.52 8.91 -26.76
CA GLU A 17 19.55 9.90 -26.51
C GLU A 17 18.99 11.10 -25.74
N LEU A 18 19.81 11.63 -24.83
CA LEU A 18 19.46 12.78 -24.03
C LEU A 18 19.40 14.04 -24.91
N GLN A 19 18.24 14.68 -24.90
CA GLN A 19 18.03 15.95 -25.58
C GLN A 19 18.43 17.13 -24.70
N SER A 20 18.09 17.09 -23.41
CA SER A 20 18.36 18.20 -22.49
C SER A 20 18.54 17.76 -21.05
N PHE A 21 19.30 18.58 -20.32
CA PHE A 21 19.52 18.43 -18.89
C PHE A 21 19.25 19.76 -18.19
N TYR A 22 18.61 19.68 -17.02
CA TYR A 22 18.41 20.83 -16.14
C TYR A 22 18.58 20.41 -14.67
N LYS A 23 19.23 21.26 -13.88
CA LYS A 23 19.41 21.07 -12.44
C LYS A 23 18.73 22.19 -11.67
N GLU A 24 17.92 21.81 -10.68
CA GLU A 24 17.34 22.72 -9.70
C GLU A 24 17.68 22.23 -8.29
N LYS A 25 18.66 22.88 -7.64
CA LYS A 25 19.17 22.50 -6.31
C LYS A 25 19.60 21.02 -6.25
N ASP A 26 18.82 20.19 -5.58
CA ASP A 26 18.98 18.75 -5.34
C ASP A 26 18.15 17.87 -6.29
N HIS A 27 17.51 18.48 -7.28
CA HIS A 27 16.78 17.83 -8.36
C HIS A 27 17.54 17.93 -9.68
N PHE A 28 17.62 16.80 -10.39
CA PHE A 28 18.29 16.64 -11.66
C PHE A 28 17.28 16.09 -12.67
N PHE A 29 17.08 16.80 -13.77
CA PHE A 29 16.12 16.48 -14.81
C PHE A 29 16.87 16.13 -16.09
N PHE A 30 16.61 14.94 -16.61
CA PHE A 30 17.19 14.41 -17.83
C PHE A 30 16.05 14.09 -18.80
N THR A 31 15.99 14.79 -19.92
CA THR A 31 14.93 14.61 -20.93
C THR A 31 15.51 14.01 -22.19
N SER A 32 15.03 12.84 -22.61
CA SER A 32 15.40 12.18 -23.85
C SER A 32 14.65 12.75 -25.06
N GLU A 33 15.17 12.53 -26.27
CA GLU A 33 14.55 12.99 -27.52
C GLU A 33 13.16 12.41 -27.78
N ASN A 34 12.87 11.21 -27.28
CA ASN A 34 11.54 10.61 -27.36
C ASN A 34 10.62 10.98 -26.20
N GLY A 35 10.97 11.99 -25.41
CA GLY A 35 10.09 12.57 -24.40
C GLY A 35 10.04 11.86 -23.05
N VAL A 36 10.97 10.94 -22.78
CA VAL A 36 11.12 10.42 -21.43
C VAL A 36 11.83 11.45 -20.57
N ILE A 37 11.27 11.74 -19.40
CA ILE A 37 11.93 12.57 -18.39
C ILE A 37 12.29 11.70 -17.20
N LEU A 38 13.57 11.68 -16.83
CA LEU A 38 14.05 11.19 -15.54
C LEU A 38 14.28 12.39 -14.61
N LYS A 39 13.52 12.45 -13.51
CA LYS A 39 13.80 13.33 -12.36
C LYS A 39 14.46 12.51 -11.26
N LEU A 40 15.72 12.83 -10.95
CA LEU A 40 16.44 12.31 -9.80
C LEU A 40 16.45 13.36 -8.69
N SER A 41 16.06 12.97 -7.47
CA SER A 41 16.06 13.86 -6.30
C SER A 41 16.90 13.26 -5.17
N VAL A 42 17.87 14.03 -4.66
CA VAL A 42 18.69 13.64 -3.51
C VAL A 42 17.99 14.07 -2.22
N LEU A 43 17.22 13.18 -1.62
CA LEU A 43 16.45 13.50 -0.41
C LEU A 43 17.32 13.46 0.85
N ARG A 44 18.24 12.50 0.90
CA ARG A 44 19.35 12.40 1.86
C ARG A 44 20.58 11.81 1.18
N ASP A 45 21.74 11.86 1.82
CA ASP A 45 22.97 11.28 1.28
C ASP A 45 22.82 9.79 0.89
N SER A 46 21.93 9.05 1.58
CA SER A 46 21.63 7.64 1.34
C SER A 46 20.22 7.37 0.83
N LEU A 47 19.44 8.39 0.46
CA LEU A 47 18.06 8.24 0.01
C LEU A 47 17.81 9.07 -1.25
N ILE A 48 17.61 8.35 -2.36
CA ILE A 48 17.48 8.95 -3.69
C ILE A 48 16.12 8.56 -4.28
N ARG A 49 15.38 9.54 -4.80
CA ARG A 49 14.13 9.31 -5.51
C ARG A 49 14.35 9.42 -7.01
N PHE A 50 13.77 8.49 -7.76
CA PHE A 50 13.77 8.46 -9.22
C PHE A 50 12.33 8.47 -9.70
N ARG A 51 11.97 9.46 -10.53
CA ARG A 51 10.70 9.49 -11.25
C ARG A 51 10.97 9.47 -12.74
N TYR A 52 10.39 8.52 -13.45
CA TYR A 52 10.32 8.54 -14.91
C TYR A 52 8.89 8.79 -15.36
N ALA A 53 8.75 9.74 -16.28
CA ALA A 53 7.54 9.99 -17.01
C ALA A 53 7.79 9.89 -18.51
N VAL A 54 6.71 9.65 -19.26
CA VAL A 54 6.70 9.64 -20.73
C VAL A 54 5.98 10.89 -21.23
N ASP A 55 6.16 11.23 -22.50
CA ASP A 55 5.46 12.33 -23.18
C ASP A 55 5.73 13.74 -22.60
N TYR A 56 6.94 13.97 -22.07
CA TYR A 56 7.41 15.26 -21.58
C TYR A 56 6.66 15.86 -20.37
N ASP A 57 5.84 15.07 -19.66
CA ASP A 57 5.03 15.61 -18.55
C ASP A 57 4.96 14.67 -17.34
N PHE A 58 5.10 15.25 -16.15
CA PHE A 58 4.89 14.53 -14.90
C PHE A 58 3.45 14.71 -14.42
N GLN A 59 2.83 13.62 -13.99
CA GLN A 59 1.65 13.66 -13.15
C GLN A 59 1.96 14.40 -11.83
N ALA A 60 0.89 14.84 -11.17
CA ALA A 60 0.96 15.46 -9.85
C ALA A 60 1.81 14.60 -8.89
N ASP A 61 2.74 15.25 -8.19
CA ASP A 61 3.60 14.61 -7.20
C ASP A 61 2.79 14.30 -5.94
N PHE A 62 2.19 13.12 -5.90
CA PHE A 62 1.29 12.70 -4.83
C PHE A 62 1.56 11.24 -4.43
N SER A 63 1.64 11.00 -3.13
CA SER A 63 1.75 9.66 -2.54
C SER A 63 1.02 9.60 -1.22
N TYR A 64 0.38 8.45 -0.96
CA TYR A 64 -0.19 8.14 0.34
C TYR A 64 0.82 7.54 1.33
N ALA A 65 1.98 7.11 0.85
CA ALA A 65 2.95 6.39 1.66
C ALA A 65 3.98 7.30 2.32
N ILE A 66 4.16 8.54 1.83
CA ILE A 66 5.19 9.46 2.34
C ILE A 66 4.65 10.22 3.53
N ALA A 67 5.40 10.20 4.63
CA ALA A 67 5.02 10.89 5.85
C ALA A 67 5.07 12.42 5.66
N PRO A 68 4.06 13.18 6.11
CA PRO A 68 4.00 14.63 5.92
C PRO A 68 5.09 15.40 6.67
N ASP A 69 5.67 14.79 7.71
CA ASP A 69 6.75 15.34 8.54
C ASP A 69 8.15 14.87 8.11
N PHE A 70 8.25 14.11 7.01
CA PHE A 70 9.55 13.68 6.49
C PHE A 70 10.40 14.88 6.06
N THR A 71 11.62 14.98 6.61
CA THR A 71 12.57 16.04 6.27
C THR A 71 13.65 15.55 5.31
N THR A 72 13.96 16.38 4.32
CA THR A 72 15.09 16.22 3.39
C THR A 72 16.32 16.99 3.86
N GLY A 73 17.50 16.56 3.42
CA GLY A 73 18.78 17.19 3.71
C GLY A 73 19.95 16.26 3.44
N TYR A 74 21.03 16.82 2.91
CA TYR A 74 22.27 16.10 2.58
C TYR A 74 23.48 16.89 3.10
N ASN A 75 24.57 16.17 3.36
CA ASN A 75 25.83 16.77 3.82
C ASN A 75 26.70 17.20 2.64
N GLU A 76 26.74 16.39 1.58
CA GLU A 76 27.53 16.66 0.38
C GLU A 76 26.70 16.40 -0.86
N LEU A 77 26.81 17.28 -1.85
CA LEU A 77 26.23 17.09 -3.17
C LEU A 77 27.13 17.70 -4.24
N SER A 78 27.77 16.83 -5.02
CA SER A 78 28.61 17.20 -6.16
C SER A 78 27.96 16.71 -7.46
N PHE A 79 28.29 17.37 -8.57
CA PHE A 79 27.78 17.03 -9.89
C PHE A 79 28.86 17.28 -10.94
N GLU A 80 29.09 16.28 -11.79
CA GLU A 80 30.03 16.33 -12.89
C GLU A 80 29.38 15.81 -14.16
N GLU A 81 29.53 16.54 -15.26
CA GLU A 81 29.17 16.06 -16.59
C GLU A 81 30.40 15.47 -17.27
N LYS A 82 30.31 14.19 -17.68
CA LYS A 82 31.34 13.48 -18.44
C LYS A 82 30.88 13.24 -19.88
N GLU A 83 31.75 12.67 -20.70
CA GLU A 83 31.47 12.42 -22.12
C GLU A 83 30.23 11.53 -22.32
N LEU A 84 30.12 10.41 -21.59
CA LEU A 84 29.07 9.40 -21.79
C LEU A 84 27.98 9.41 -20.70
N GLU A 85 28.22 10.11 -19.60
CA GLU A 85 27.38 10.02 -18.40
C GLU A 85 27.44 11.31 -17.57
N TYR A 86 26.45 11.48 -16.70
CA TYR A 86 26.51 12.43 -15.60
C TYR A 86 26.80 11.69 -14.31
N VAL A 87 27.58 12.31 -13.44
CA VAL A 87 27.91 11.78 -12.11
C VAL A 87 27.34 12.71 -11.05
N ILE A 88 26.48 12.16 -10.20
CA ILE A 88 25.94 12.83 -9.01
C ILE A 88 26.54 12.13 -7.81
N GLU A 89 27.16 12.90 -6.92
CA GLU A 89 27.90 12.37 -5.77
C GLU A 89 27.31 12.91 -4.47
N THR A 90 27.06 12.01 -3.52
CA THR A 90 26.74 12.35 -2.14
C THR A 90 27.90 11.94 -1.21
N SER A 91 27.77 12.19 0.09
CA SER A 91 28.74 11.67 1.07
C SER A 91 28.75 10.14 1.19
N LYS A 92 27.78 9.44 0.57
CA LYS A 92 27.64 7.97 0.63
C LYS A 92 27.66 7.28 -0.73
N LEU A 93 27.31 7.98 -1.81
CA LEU A 93 27.00 7.36 -3.10
C LEU A 93 27.66 8.08 -4.26
N LEU A 94 27.92 7.31 -5.32
CA LEU A 94 28.21 7.76 -6.67
C LEU A 94 27.08 7.26 -7.59
N ILE A 95 26.42 8.18 -8.28
CA ILE A 95 25.27 7.88 -9.13
C ILE A 95 25.58 8.32 -10.55
N TYR A 96 25.56 7.36 -11.47
CA TYR A 96 25.88 7.55 -12.88
C TYR A 96 24.59 7.50 -13.70
N VAL A 97 24.36 8.50 -14.55
CA VAL A 97 23.23 8.55 -15.48
C VAL A 97 23.75 8.58 -16.91
N ASN A 98 23.50 7.53 -17.68
CA ASN A 98 23.99 7.40 -19.05
C ASN A 98 23.25 8.32 -20.03
N LYS A 99 24.00 9.04 -20.88
CA LYS A 99 23.45 10.02 -21.83
C LYS A 99 22.69 9.41 -23.01
N SER A 100 22.98 8.15 -23.37
CA SER A 100 22.39 7.52 -24.56
C SER A 100 21.04 6.83 -24.30
N ASN A 101 20.75 6.49 -23.04
CA ASN A 101 19.60 5.64 -22.70
C ASN A 101 19.02 5.85 -21.29
N LEU A 102 19.51 6.85 -20.53
CA LEU A 102 19.10 7.17 -19.17
C LEU A 102 19.24 6.03 -18.14
N LYS A 103 20.04 4.99 -18.44
CA LYS A 103 20.34 3.93 -17.47
C LYS A 103 21.11 4.50 -16.29
N VAL A 104 20.73 4.04 -15.11
CA VAL A 104 21.32 4.44 -13.83
C VAL A 104 22.21 3.34 -13.28
N CYS A 105 23.38 3.72 -12.78
CA CYS A 105 24.25 2.89 -11.94
C CYS A 105 24.50 3.61 -10.61
N ILE A 106 24.35 2.91 -9.49
CA ILE A 106 24.59 3.42 -8.15
C ILE A 106 25.71 2.58 -7.54
N ALA A 107 26.79 3.25 -7.14
CA ALA A 107 27.91 2.68 -6.41
C ALA A 107 28.09 3.39 -5.07
N ASP A 108 28.80 2.76 -4.13
CA ASP A 108 29.25 3.44 -2.93
C ASP A 108 30.56 4.21 -3.15
N LYS A 109 31.11 4.79 -2.08
CA LYS A 109 32.34 5.59 -2.13
C LYS A 109 33.58 4.77 -2.44
N GLU A 110 33.53 3.44 -2.23
CA GLU A 110 34.60 2.52 -2.59
C GLU A 110 34.52 2.06 -4.06
N GLY A 111 33.45 2.43 -4.78
CA GLY A 111 33.22 2.06 -6.18
C GLY A 111 32.56 0.69 -6.36
N GLU A 112 32.08 0.06 -5.29
CA GLU A 112 31.30 -1.17 -5.38
C GLU A 112 29.90 -0.83 -5.91
N ILE A 113 29.47 -1.51 -6.97
CA ILE A 113 28.14 -1.33 -7.55
C ILE A 113 27.11 -1.92 -6.60
N ILE A 114 26.19 -1.07 -6.13
CA ILE A 114 25.10 -1.46 -5.23
C ILE A 114 23.83 -1.79 -6.04
N LEU A 115 23.51 -0.99 -7.05
CA LEU A 115 22.34 -1.22 -7.89
C LEU A 115 22.57 -0.60 -9.26
N ASN A 116 22.42 -1.36 -10.33
CA ASN A 116 22.51 -0.84 -11.69
C ASN A 116 21.42 -1.39 -12.59
N ASP A 117 21.02 -0.57 -13.56
CA ASP A 117 20.06 -0.95 -14.58
C ASP A 117 20.61 -2.06 -15.47
N GLU A 118 19.74 -3.01 -15.83
CA GLU A 118 19.97 -3.96 -16.93
C GLU A 118 19.51 -3.31 -18.23
N VAL A 119 18.25 -3.48 -18.66
CA VAL A 119 17.65 -2.63 -19.70
C VAL A 119 17.14 -1.29 -19.18
N GLY A 120 16.99 -1.12 -17.85
CA GLY A 120 16.55 0.13 -17.23
C GLY A 120 15.05 0.40 -17.36
N PHE A 121 14.67 1.68 -17.29
CA PHE A 121 13.28 2.10 -17.48
C PHE A 121 12.81 1.79 -18.90
N HIS A 122 11.61 1.23 -19.01
CA HIS A 122 10.93 0.99 -20.27
C HIS A 122 9.42 0.92 -20.02
N TRP A 123 8.63 1.08 -21.07
CA TRP A 123 7.17 1.08 -20.94
C TRP A 123 6.49 0.44 -22.13
N GLU A 124 5.22 0.11 -21.96
CA GLU A 124 4.36 -0.44 -23.01
C GLU A 124 3.00 0.25 -22.94
N GLU A 125 2.48 0.69 -24.07
CA GLU A 125 1.16 1.33 -24.14
C GLU A 125 0.06 0.29 -23.92
N ASN A 126 -0.90 0.60 -23.05
CA ASN A 126 -2.06 -0.25 -22.78
C ASN A 126 -3.27 0.27 -23.56
N TYR A 127 -3.51 -0.30 -24.74
CA TYR A 127 -4.61 0.13 -25.62
C TYR A 127 -6.00 -0.21 -25.06
N ASP A 128 -6.14 -1.25 -24.23
CA ASP A 128 -7.44 -1.70 -23.72
C ASP A 128 -7.94 -0.79 -22.58
N GLN A 129 -7.03 -0.32 -21.73
CA GLN A 129 -7.36 0.47 -20.54
C GLN A 129 -6.87 1.93 -20.60
N GLY A 130 -6.12 2.28 -21.65
CA GLY A 130 -5.40 3.54 -21.79
C GLY A 130 -4.17 3.64 -20.87
N GLY A 131 -3.25 4.54 -21.24
CA GLY A 131 -2.04 4.83 -20.48
C GLY A 131 -0.92 3.82 -20.73
N ASN A 132 0.05 3.77 -19.82
CA ASN A 132 1.28 3.00 -19.99
C ASN A 132 1.51 2.05 -18.83
N ARG A 133 1.95 0.82 -19.14
CA ARG A 133 2.57 -0.10 -18.20
C ARG A 133 4.03 0.30 -18.05
N VAL A 134 4.44 0.73 -16.87
CA VAL A 134 5.80 1.19 -16.57
C VAL A 134 6.63 0.09 -15.96
N LYS A 135 7.86 -0.10 -16.44
CA LYS A 135 8.72 -1.24 -16.11
C LYS A 135 10.15 -0.77 -15.81
N MET A 136 10.81 -1.46 -14.88
CA MET A 136 12.20 -1.24 -14.53
C MET A 136 12.91 -2.57 -14.41
N SER A 137 14.07 -2.71 -15.06
CA SER A 137 14.93 -3.89 -14.96
C SER A 137 16.31 -3.53 -14.44
N LYS A 138 16.73 -4.22 -13.39
CA LYS A 138 18.01 -4.11 -12.69
C LYS A 138 18.82 -5.39 -12.91
N VAL A 139 20.15 -5.27 -12.86
CA VAL A 139 21.02 -6.44 -12.79
C VAL A 139 20.89 -7.05 -11.40
N SER A 140 20.68 -8.36 -11.34
CA SER A 140 20.79 -9.11 -10.09
C SER A 140 22.22 -9.63 -9.92
N GLN A 141 22.88 -9.17 -8.87
CA GLN A 141 24.27 -9.47 -8.56
C GLN A 141 24.45 -10.94 -8.15
N ALA A 142 25.70 -11.40 -8.20
CA ALA A 142 26.04 -12.75 -7.75
C ALA A 142 25.69 -12.92 -6.26
N ALA A 143 25.04 -14.04 -5.93
CA ALA A 143 24.60 -14.37 -4.57
C ALA A 143 23.67 -13.32 -3.90
N GLU A 144 23.02 -12.47 -4.69
CA GLU A 144 22.05 -11.51 -4.18
C GLU A 144 20.79 -12.21 -3.64
N SER A 145 20.32 -11.73 -2.49
CA SER A 145 19.09 -12.16 -1.83
C SER A 145 18.12 -10.99 -1.69
N TYR A 146 16.82 -11.31 -1.70
CA TYR A 146 15.76 -10.31 -1.66
C TYR A 146 14.78 -10.59 -0.53
N TYR A 147 14.37 -9.55 0.20
CA TYR A 147 13.49 -9.63 1.37
C TYR A 147 12.44 -8.51 1.33
N GLY A 148 11.36 -8.62 2.10
CA GLY A 148 10.32 -7.58 2.20
C GLY A 148 9.01 -8.00 1.54
N MET A 149 8.38 -7.06 0.81
CA MET A 149 7.12 -7.25 0.05
C MET A 149 5.85 -7.47 0.89
N GLY A 150 5.91 -7.28 2.20
CA GLY A 150 4.75 -7.41 3.10
C GLY A 150 4.41 -8.86 3.44
N ASP A 151 3.12 -9.19 3.45
CA ASP A 151 2.60 -10.48 3.90
C ASP A 151 2.55 -11.51 2.77
N LYS A 152 3.72 -11.95 2.32
CA LYS A 152 3.84 -12.95 1.27
C LYS A 152 3.89 -14.35 1.87
N ALA A 153 3.05 -15.29 1.42
CA ALA A 153 3.00 -16.66 1.95
C ALA A 153 4.14 -17.55 1.42
N SER A 154 5.29 -16.94 1.18
CA SER A 154 6.42 -17.57 0.50
C SER A 154 7.64 -17.69 1.42
N HIS A 155 8.74 -18.19 0.86
CA HIS A 155 10.01 -18.21 1.57
C HIS A 155 10.53 -16.78 1.80
N ILE A 156 11.15 -16.52 2.96
CA ILE A 156 11.60 -15.17 3.34
C ILE A 156 12.59 -14.56 2.34
N ASN A 157 13.49 -15.37 1.77
CA ASN A 157 14.29 -14.99 0.62
C ASN A 157 13.49 -15.20 -0.66
N LEU A 158 13.24 -14.09 -1.37
CA LEU A 158 12.43 -14.01 -2.58
C LEU A 158 13.22 -14.29 -3.87
N LYS A 159 14.54 -14.54 -3.79
CA LYS A 159 15.36 -14.87 -4.97
C LYS A 159 14.75 -16.02 -5.79
N GLY A 160 14.61 -15.80 -7.10
CA GLY A 160 14.01 -16.76 -8.04
C GLY A 160 12.49 -16.80 -8.02
N ARG A 161 11.82 -15.86 -7.33
CA ARG A 161 10.37 -15.79 -7.23
C ARG A 161 9.82 -14.54 -7.91
N LYS A 162 8.55 -14.64 -8.28
CA LYS A 162 7.73 -13.54 -8.77
C LYS A 162 6.65 -13.25 -7.74
N VAL A 163 6.42 -11.98 -7.47
CA VAL A 163 5.50 -11.49 -6.45
C VAL A 163 4.56 -10.47 -7.07
N GLU A 164 3.32 -10.46 -6.61
CA GLU A 164 2.27 -9.55 -7.05
C GLU A 164 1.74 -8.73 -5.88
N ASN A 165 1.49 -7.45 -6.12
CA ASN A 165 0.85 -6.52 -5.18
C ASN A 165 -0.52 -6.14 -5.72
N TRP A 166 -1.51 -6.92 -5.30
CA TRP A 166 -2.93 -6.70 -5.54
C TRP A 166 -3.71 -7.24 -4.34
N VAL A 167 -4.20 -6.34 -3.49
CA VAL A 167 -4.82 -6.72 -2.21
C VAL A 167 -6.06 -7.61 -2.44
N THR A 168 -6.01 -8.87 -2.00
CA THR A 168 -6.99 -9.89 -2.38
C THR A 168 -7.47 -10.70 -1.18
N ASP A 169 -8.79 -10.88 -1.08
CA ASP A 169 -9.41 -11.78 -0.12
C ASP A 169 -9.16 -13.24 -0.55
N GLN A 170 -8.18 -13.86 0.11
CA GLN A 170 -7.69 -15.19 -0.21
C GLN A 170 -7.87 -16.16 0.97
N TYR A 171 -9.14 -16.50 1.24
CA TYR A 171 -9.51 -17.47 2.26
C TYR A 171 -8.70 -18.78 2.20
N ALA A 172 -8.25 -19.24 3.38
CA ALA A 172 -7.52 -20.49 3.57
C ALA A 172 -6.29 -20.65 2.64
N PHE A 173 -5.55 -19.55 2.43
CA PHE A 173 -4.36 -19.56 1.58
C PHE A 173 -3.32 -20.60 2.04
N GLY A 174 -2.69 -21.24 1.06
CA GLY A 174 -1.60 -22.18 1.26
C GLY A 174 -0.22 -21.54 1.14
N LYS A 175 0.82 -22.36 1.29
CA LYS A 175 2.19 -21.98 0.98
C LYS A 175 2.30 -21.55 -0.49
N ASP A 176 3.03 -20.47 -0.74
CA ASP A 176 3.30 -19.87 -2.04
C ASP A 176 2.03 -19.37 -2.78
N GLN A 177 0.90 -19.22 -2.07
CA GLN A 177 -0.30 -18.59 -2.59
C GLN A 177 -0.11 -17.07 -2.64
N GLU A 178 -0.39 -16.50 -3.80
CA GLU A 178 -0.35 -15.06 -4.07
C GLU A 178 -1.49 -14.71 -5.05
N PRO A 179 -1.95 -13.44 -5.08
CA PRO A 179 -1.68 -12.39 -4.09
C PRO A 179 -2.48 -12.60 -2.78
N LEU A 180 -2.20 -11.77 -1.77
CA LEU A 180 -2.79 -11.83 -0.41
C LEU A 180 -3.27 -10.44 0.05
N TYR A 181 -3.34 -10.22 1.37
CA TYR A 181 -4.09 -9.12 2.00
C TYR A 181 -3.34 -7.77 2.08
N LYS A 182 -2.03 -7.69 1.79
CA LYS A 182 -1.29 -6.41 1.80
C LYS A 182 -0.42 -6.23 0.56
N ALA A 183 -0.43 -5.01 0.06
CA ALA A 183 0.42 -4.56 -1.04
C ALA A 183 1.45 -3.55 -0.50
N ILE A 184 2.63 -4.04 -0.14
CA ILE A 184 3.76 -3.21 0.32
C ILE A 184 4.88 -3.32 -0.73
N PRO A 185 5.00 -2.37 -1.68
CA PRO A 185 5.96 -2.44 -2.78
C PRO A 185 7.38 -2.01 -2.35
N PHE A 186 7.88 -2.58 -1.26
CA PHE A 186 9.22 -2.34 -0.73
C PHE A 186 9.98 -3.65 -0.58
N TYR A 187 11.19 -3.71 -1.16
CA TYR A 187 12.11 -4.83 -0.96
C TYR A 187 13.49 -4.36 -0.53
N ILE A 188 14.23 -5.27 0.10
CA ILE A 188 15.64 -5.11 0.47
C ILE A 188 16.46 -6.10 -0.35
N GLY A 189 17.44 -5.60 -1.11
CA GLY A 189 18.48 -6.40 -1.73
C GLY A 189 19.68 -6.52 -0.80
N LEU A 190 20.30 -7.70 -0.77
CA LEU A 190 21.51 -7.99 0.01
C LEU A 190 22.48 -8.80 -0.83
N HIS A 191 23.64 -8.20 -1.14
CA HIS A 191 24.77 -8.87 -1.79
C HIS A 191 26.07 -8.28 -1.24
N HIS A 192 27.18 -9.02 -1.32
CA HIS A 192 28.50 -8.57 -0.84
C HIS A 192 28.49 -7.95 0.59
N GLN A 193 27.60 -8.40 1.48
CA GLN A 193 27.38 -7.85 2.83
C GLN A 193 26.94 -6.38 2.86
N LYS A 194 26.40 -5.86 1.75
CA LYS A 194 25.83 -4.53 1.62
C LYS A 194 24.34 -4.65 1.32
N ALA A 195 23.52 -3.91 2.06
CA ALA A 195 22.09 -3.86 1.82
C ALA A 195 21.69 -2.60 1.05
N TYR A 196 20.58 -2.69 0.35
CA TYR A 196 19.86 -1.53 -0.14
C TYR A 196 18.36 -1.82 -0.13
N GLY A 197 17.56 -0.76 -0.14
CA GLY A 197 16.11 -0.85 -0.27
C GLY A 197 15.64 -0.23 -1.58
N VAL A 198 14.57 -0.77 -2.14
CA VAL A 198 13.79 -0.12 -3.20
C VAL A 198 12.33 -0.09 -2.78
N PHE A 199 11.76 1.11 -2.70
CA PHE A 199 10.33 1.34 -2.52
C PHE A 199 9.76 1.86 -3.84
N PHE A 200 8.90 1.08 -4.49
CA PHE A 200 8.21 1.46 -5.71
C PHE A 200 6.87 2.11 -5.35
N ASP A 201 6.86 3.44 -5.30
CA ASP A 201 5.74 4.29 -4.88
C ASP A 201 4.68 4.42 -5.99
N ASN A 202 3.98 3.30 -6.21
CA ASN A 202 2.94 3.17 -7.22
C ASN A 202 1.82 2.27 -6.67
N SER A 203 0.59 2.79 -6.66
CA SER A 203 -0.58 2.12 -6.08
C SER A 203 -1.34 1.21 -7.05
N PHE A 204 -0.98 1.20 -8.33
CA PHE A 204 -1.56 0.26 -9.29
C PHE A 204 -1.17 -1.18 -8.94
N GLN A 205 -1.83 -2.15 -9.57
CA GLN A 205 -1.38 -3.52 -9.59
C GLN A 205 0.07 -3.57 -10.05
N SER A 206 0.94 -4.09 -9.20
CA SER A 206 2.39 -4.12 -9.45
C SER A 206 2.94 -5.52 -9.25
N PHE A 207 4.05 -5.78 -9.92
CA PHE A 207 4.69 -7.08 -9.98
C PHE A 207 6.18 -6.90 -9.80
N PHE A 208 6.81 -7.90 -9.18
CA PHE A 208 8.23 -7.94 -8.89
C PHE A 208 8.75 -9.31 -9.27
N ASP A 209 9.80 -9.36 -10.08
CA ASP A 209 10.49 -10.58 -10.45
C ASP A 209 11.92 -10.51 -9.90
N PHE A 210 12.24 -11.39 -8.95
CA PHE A 210 13.53 -11.47 -8.30
C PHE A 210 14.46 -12.51 -8.94
N GLY A 211 14.45 -12.59 -10.26
CA GLY A 211 15.24 -13.51 -11.06
C GLY A 211 14.59 -14.87 -11.29
N HIS A 212 13.25 -14.90 -11.32
CA HIS A 212 12.42 -16.02 -11.76
C HIS A 212 12.53 -16.22 -13.28
N ASP A 213 12.21 -15.19 -14.07
CA ASP A 213 12.23 -15.28 -15.53
C ASP A 213 13.67 -15.32 -16.08
N LYS A 214 14.57 -14.50 -15.50
CA LYS A 214 16.00 -14.45 -15.84
C LYS A 214 16.84 -14.34 -14.56
N ARG A 215 17.66 -15.35 -14.27
CA ARG A 215 18.40 -15.49 -12.99
C ARG A 215 19.24 -14.27 -12.59
N ASN A 216 19.77 -13.53 -13.57
CA ASN A 216 20.64 -12.36 -13.42
C ASN A 216 19.90 -11.02 -13.58
N VAL A 217 18.57 -11.03 -13.58
CA VAL A 217 17.74 -9.82 -13.70
C VAL A 217 16.80 -9.75 -12.51
N THR A 218 16.54 -8.53 -12.03
CA THR A 218 15.43 -8.25 -11.13
C THR A 218 14.62 -7.12 -11.72
N SER A 219 13.32 -7.27 -11.79
CA SER A 219 12.45 -6.28 -12.40
C SER A 219 11.24 -6.00 -11.55
N PHE A 220 10.69 -4.80 -11.72
CA PHE A 220 9.44 -4.40 -11.12
C PHE A 220 8.67 -3.50 -12.09
N TRP A 221 7.35 -3.66 -12.09
CA TRP A 221 6.48 -2.93 -13.01
C TRP A 221 5.08 -2.76 -12.45
N ALA A 222 4.33 -1.80 -13.00
CA ALA A 222 2.94 -1.54 -12.65
C ALA A 222 2.09 -1.37 -13.90
N GLU A 223 0.80 -1.71 -13.79
CA GLU A 223 -0.20 -1.59 -14.88
C GLU A 223 -0.58 -0.14 -15.22
N GLY A 224 0.00 0.85 -14.55
CA GLY A 224 -0.27 2.27 -14.76
C GLY A 224 0.58 3.18 -13.90
N GLY A 225 0.34 4.49 -14.03
CA GLY A 225 1.05 5.52 -13.28
C GLY A 225 2.46 5.77 -13.82
N GLU A 226 3.27 6.45 -13.01
CA GLU A 226 4.67 6.72 -13.30
C GLU A 226 5.58 5.64 -12.70
N MET A 227 6.81 5.56 -13.23
CA MET A 227 7.88 4.85 -12.55
C MET A 227 8.48 5.76 -11.48
N ASN A 228 7.88 5.77 -10.29
CA ASN A 228 8.33 6.52 -9.13
C ASN A 228 8.88 5.56 -8.07
N TYR A 229 10.20 5.53 -7.86
CA TYR A 229 10.80 4.68 -6.84
C TYR A 229 11.87 5.40 -6.02
N TYR A 230 12.06 4.91 -4.80
CA TYR A 230 13.05 5.39 -3.85
C TYR A 230 14.09 4.32 -3.63
N PHE A 231 15.36 4.70 -3.65
CA PHE A 231 16.50 3.88 -3.32
C PHE A 231 17.02 4.27 -1.93
N PHE A 232 17.25 3.28 -1.08
CA PHE A 232 17.78 3.45 0.27
C PHE A 232 19.10 2.71 0.38
N TYR A 233 20.19 3.42 0.65
CA TYR A 233 21.47 2.80 0.97
C TYR A 233 21.61 2.61 2.47
N GLY A 234 22.05 1.43 2.88
CA GLY A 234 22.58 1.21 4.21
C GLY A 234 23.46 0.00 4.13
N PRO A 235 24.77 0.05 4.47
CA PRO A 235 25.53 -1.18 4.31
C PRO A 235 24.89 -2.33 5.11
N ASN A 236 24.17 -2.06 6.20
CA ASN A 236 23.31 -3.05 6.86
C ASN A 236 21.80 -2.83 6.63
N MET A 237 21.03 -3.93 6.74
CA MET A 237 19.57 -3.92 6.55
C MET A 237 18.81 -3.05 7.55
N ALA A 238 19.33 -2.87 8.78
CA ALA A 238 18.65 -2.05 9.79
C ALA A 238 18.60 -0.58 9.37
N GLN A 239 19.68 -0.05 8.80
CA GLN A 239 19.73 1.31 8.26
C GLN A 239 18.78 1.49 7.06
N VAL A 240 18.62 0.45 6.24
CA VAL A 240 17.64 0.47 5.13
C VAL A 240 16.21 0.58 5.68
N VAL A 241 15.86 -0.20 6.71
CA VAL A 241 14.53 -0.16 7.35
C VAL A 241 14.30 1.15 8.11
N GLU A 242 15.31 1.68 8.81
CA GLU A 242 15.25 2.97 9.47
C GLU A 242 15.02 4.11 8.47
N ALA A 243 15.73 4.11 7.34
CA ALA A 243 15.53 5.11 6.30
C ALA A 243 14.14 5.01 5.66
N TYR A 244 13.66 3.79 5.38
CA TYR A 244 12.32 3.53 4.87
C TYR A 244 11.23 4.02 5.84
N SER A 245 11.29 3.61 7.11
CA SER A 245 10.34 4.06 8.14
C SER A 245 10.42 5.56 8.41
N SER A 246 11.59 6.21 8.28
CA SER A 246 11.66 7.67 8.38
C SER A 246 10.92 8.35 7.21
N LEU A 247 10.94 7.75 6.01
CA LEU A 247 10.24 8.28 4.84
C LEU A 247 8.74 8.04 4.92
N THR A 248 8.32 6.86 5.40
CA THR A 248 6.92 6.43 5.34
C THR A 248 6.16 6.57 6.66
N GLY A 249 6.84 7.00 7.73
CA GLY A 249 6.28 7.13 9.07
C GLY A 249 6.80 6.04 10.01
N THR A 250 7.24 6.47 11.18
CA THR A 250 7.71 5.55 12.24
C THR A 250 6.50 5.03 13.00
N PRO A 251 6.28 3.70 13.10
CA PRO A 251 5.17 3.15 13.85
C PRO A 251 5.22 3.57 15.32
N GLU A 252 4.10 4.05 15.85
CA GLU A 252 3.96 4.31 17.28
C GLU A 252 3.99 3.00 18.08
N LEU A 253 4.45 3.06 19.33
CA LEU A 253 4.38 1.91 20.21
C LEU A 253 2.91 1.59 20.53
N PRO A 254 2.46 0.34 20.36
CA PRO A 254 1.10 -0.02 20.74
C PRO A 254 0.94 0.06 22.26
N PRO A 255 -0.30 0.20 22.78
CA PRO A 255 -0.54 0.15 24.21
C PRO A 255 -0.06 -1.19 24.77
N LEU A 256 0.50 -1.19 25.99
CA LEU A 256 1.18 -2.36 26.57
C LEU A 256 0.33 -3.65 26.55
N TRP A 257 -0.99 -3.54 26.73
CA TRP A 257 -1.89 -4.69 26.71
C TRP A 257 -1.95 -5.41 25.36
N ALA A 258 -1.66 -4.71 24.25
CA ALA A 258 -1.64 -5.29 22.91
C ALA A 258 -0.48 -6.27 22.70
N LEU A 259 0.51 -6.28 23.59
CA LEU A 259 1.61 -7.25 23.62
C LEU A 259 1.26 -8.51 24.43
N GLY A 260 0.11 -8.52 25.12
CA GLY A 260 -0.41 -9.66 25.86
C GLY A 260 -1.04 -10.71 24.95
N PHE A 261 -1.58 -11.78 25.56
CA PHE A 261 -2.35 -12.78 24.82
C PHE A 261 -3.77 -12.29 24.56
N HIS A 262 -4.26 -12.45 23.33
CA HIS A 262 -5.60 -12.04 22.90
C HIS A 262 -6.44 -13.26 22.51
N GLN A 263 -7.72 -13.27 22.88
CA GLN A 263 -8.66 -14.31 22.48
C GLN A 263 -9.63 -13.79 21.40
N SER A 264 -9.71 -14.52 20.29
CA SER A 264 -10.65 -14.25 19.19
C SER A 264 -11.22 -15.54 18.61
N LYS A 265 -12.42 -15.46 18.04
CA LYS A 265 -13.09 -16.49 17.23
C LYS A 265 -14.25 -15.83 16.49
N TRP A 266 -14.51 -16.26 15.26
CA TRP A 266 -15.80 -16.10 14.60
C TRP A 266 -16.79 -17.20 15.06
N SER A 267 -17.78 -16.96 15.92
CA SER A 267 -18.01 -15.76 16.74
C SER A 267 -18.24 -16.11 18.23
N TYR A 268 -18.35 -15.09 19.07
CA TYR A 268 -18.81 -15.14 20.47
C TYR A 268 -20.11 -14.35 20.63
N PHE A 269 -21.21 -15.04 20.89
CA PHE A 269 -22.51 -14.45 21.21
C PHE A 269 -23.41 -15.50 21.88
N PRO A 270 -24.36 -15.08 22.76
CA PRO A 270 -24.59 -13.72 23.24
C PRO A 270 -23.51 -13.28 24.24
N ASP A 271 -23.66 -12.09 24.82
CA ASP A 271 -22.76 -11.47 25.80
C ASP A 271 -22.39 -12.38 27.01
N SER A 272 -23.28 -13.30 27.41
CA SER A 272 -23.01 -14.30 28.45
C SER A 272 -21.90 -15.30 28.06
N GLN A 273 -21.76 -15.63 26.78
CA GLN A 273 -20.66 -16.46 26.29
C GLN A 273 -19.32 -15.73 26.45
N VAL A 274 -19.29 -14.42 26.17
CA VAL A 274 -18.11 -13.57 26.33
C VAL A 274 -17.65 -13.55 27.79
N ARG A 275 -18.59 -13.36 28.73
CA ARG A 275 -18.32 -13.43 30.18
C ARG A 275 -17.81 -14.80 30.62
N SER A 276 -18.42 -15.88 30.14
CA SER A 276 -17.99 -17.24 30.46
C SER A 276 -16.55 -17.51 30.00
N ILE A 277 -16.15 -17.00 28.83
CA ILE A 277 -14.77 -17.10 28.33
C ILE A 277 -13.81 -16.32 29.24
N ALA A 278 -14.13 -15.05 29.55
CA ALA A 278 -13.32 -14.21 30.43
C ALA A 278 -13.10 -14.88 31.80
N GLN A 279 -14.17 -15.37 32.41
CA GLN A 279 -14.13 -16.12 33.67
C GLN A 279 -13.27 -17.38 33.55
N THR A 280 -13.42 -18.15 32.46
CA THR A 280 -12.64 -19.38 32.24
C THR A 280 -11.13 -19.11 32.19
N PHE A 281 -10.70 -18.00 31.57
CA PHE A 281 -9.28 -17.59 31.58
C PHE A 281 -8.78 -17.34 33.01
N ARG A 282 -9.57 -16.64 33.82
CA ARG A 282 -9.22 -16.35 35.22
C ARG A 282 -9.20 -17.61 36.07
N GLU A 283 -10.21 -18.48 35.95
CA GLU A 283 -10.28 -19.77 36.65
C GLU A 283 -9.11 -20.71 36.30
N LYS A 284 -8.73 -20.75 35.01
CA LYS A 284 -7.61 -21.58 34.53
C LYS A 284 -6.24 -20.94 34.72
N GLN A 285 -6.18 -19.72 35.25
CA GLN A 285 -4.94 -18.95 35.44
C GLN A 285 -4.14 -18.79 34.15
N ILE A 286 -4.83 -18.60 33.02
CA ILE A 286 -4.21 -18.33 31.72
C ILE A 286 -4.24 -16.80 31.49
N PRO A 287 -3.08 -16.13 31.36
CA PRO A 287 -3.04 -14.71 31.06
C PRO A 287 -3.74 -14.39 29.74
N CYS A 288 -4.59 -13.37 29.75
CA CYS A 288 -5.29 -12.88 28.57
C CYS A 288 -5.70 -11.42 28.83
N ASP A 289 -5.35 -10.54 27.88
CA ASP A 289 -5.50 -9.09 27.97
C ASP A 289 -6.69 -8.57 27.17
N ALA A 290 -7.07 -9.23 26.09
CA ALA A 290 -8.14 -8.76 25.22
C ALA A 290 -9.03 -9.89 24.68
N ILE A 291 -10.31 -9.56 24.51
CA ILE A 291 -11.30 -10.43 23.85
C ILE A 291 -11.85 -9.67 22.64
N TYR A 292 -11.95 -10.36 21.52
CA TYR A 292 -12.45 -9.82 20.26
C TYR A 292 -13.90 -10.23 20.03
N LEU A 293 -14.74 -9.29 19.60
CA LEU A 293 -16.07 -9.57 19.07
C LEU A 293 -16.03 -9.51 17.55
N ASP A 294 -16.33 -10.64 16.94
CA ASP A 294 -16.54 -10.79 15.50
C ASP A 294 -17.94 -10.26 15.10
N ILE A 295 -18.25 -10.23 13.80
CA ILE A 295 -19.36 -9.51 13.17
C ILE A 295 -20.77 -9.72 13.80
N ASP A 296 -21.01 -10.84 14.48
CA ASP A 296 -22.30 -11.21 15.10
C ASP A 296 -22.74 -10.34 16.28
N TYR A 297 -21.91 -9.40 16.76
CA TYR A 297 -22.33 -8.41 17.75
C TYR A 297 -23.23 -7.32 17.16
N MET A 298 -23.18 -7.11 15.84
CA MET A 298 -23.94 -6.07 15.13
C MET A 298 -25.38 -6.51 14.82
N ASP A 299 -26.32 -5.59 14.86
CA ASP A 299 -27.71 -5.84 14.43
C ASP A 299 -27.77 -6.08 12.91
N GLY A 300 -27.98 -7.34 12.53
CA GLY A 300 -28.10 -7.75 11.13
C GLY A 300 -26.88 -7.38 10.27
N PHE A 301 -25.69 -7.40 10.89
CA PHE A 301 -24.39 -7.03 10.29
C PHE A 301 -24.30 -5.57 9.84
N ARG A 302 -25.07 -4.67 10.45
CA ARG A 302 -25.00 -3.23 10.22
C ARG A 302 -23.86 -2.64 11.07
N CYS A 303 -22.82 -2.10 10.44
CA CYS A 303 -21.71 -1.45 11.15
C CYS A 303 -22.20 -0.37 12.14
N PHE A 304 -21.44 -0.14 13.21
CA PHE A 304 -21.79 0.85 14.24
C PHE A 304 -23.16 0.62 14.90
N THR A 305 -23.58 -0.64 15.03
CA THR A 305 -24.78 -1.03 15.79
C THR A 305 -24.48 -2.19 16.72
N TRP A 306 -25.37 -2.43 17.68
CA TRP A 306 -25.35 -3.58 18.58
C TRP A 306 -26.68 -4.34 18.43
N ASP A 307 -26.61 -5.66 18.35
CA ASP A 307 -27.79 -6.52 18.40
C ASP A 307 -28.33 -6.55 19.83
N GLU A 308 -29.48 -5.91 20.07
CA GLU A 308 -30.07 -5.77 21.41
C GLU A 308 -30.52 -7.11 22.02
N GLU A 309 -30.73 -8.16 21.22
CA GLU A 309 -31.08 -9.49 21.75
C GLU A 309 -29.84 -10.24 22.24
N ARG A 310 -28.73 -10.12 21.51
CA ARG A 310 -27.46 -10.81 21.80
C ARG A 310 -26.58 -10.02 22.79
N PHE A 311 -26.65 -8.70 22.74
CA PHE A 311 -25.84 -7.76 23.51
C PHE A 311 -26.73 -6.62 24.05
N PRO A 312 -27.65 -6.91 25.00
CA PRO A 312 -28.62 -5.94 25.48
C PRO A 312 -28.01 -4.76 26.25
N ASP A 313 -26.83 -4.96 26.85
CA ASP A 313 -26.10 -3.91 27.58
C ASP A 313 -24.58 -4.01 27.32
N PRO A 314 -24.10 -3.48 26.19
CA PRO A 314 -22.68 -3.55 25.82
C PRO A 314 -21.80 -2.76 26.80
N LYS A 315 -22.33 -1.70 27.42
CA LYS A 315 -21.60 -0.93 28.45
C LYS A 315 -21.34 -1.81 29.67
N LYS A 316 -22.37 -2.52 30.14
CA LYS A 316 -22.23 -3.42 31.28
C LYS A 316 -21.29 -4.59 30.98
N LEU A 317 -21.34 -5.16 29.77
CA LEU A 317 -20.38 -6.18 29.33
C LEU A 317 -18.94 -5.66 29.43
N LEU A 318 -18.67 -4.47 28.91
CA LEU A 318 -17.35 -3.88 28.98
C LEU A 318 -16.90 -3.62 30.43
N GLU A 319 -17.77 -3.09 31.29
CA GLU A 319 -17.47 -2.88 32.71
C GLU A 319 -17.06 -4.17 33.41
N ASP A 320 -17.81 -5.26 33.16
CA ASP A 320 -17.53 -6.57 33.73
C ASP A 320 -16.17 -7.08 33.26
N LEU A 321 -15.89 -7.03 31.94
CA LEU A 321 -14.60 -7.42 31.36
C LEU A 321 -13.44 -6.60 31.91
N LYS A 322 -13.63 -5.28 32.03
CA LYS A 322 -12.62 -4.35 32.55
C LYS A 322 -12.31 -4.62 34.02
N SER A 323 -13.32 -5.01 34.81
CA SER A 323 -13.14 -5.37 36.22
C SER A 323 -12.21 -6.58 36.39
N ASP A 324 -12.21 -7.49 35.40
CA ASP A 324 -11.31 -8.63 35.32
C ASP A 324 -10.00 -8.33 34.56
N GLY A 325 -9.79 -7.10 34.09
CA GLY A 325 -8.57 -6.65 33.41
C GLY A 325 -8.54 -6.83 31.89
N PHE A 326 -9.64 -7.27 31.29
CA PHE A 326 -9.76 -7.45 29.84
C PHE A 326 -10.09 -6.15 29.11
N LYS A 327 -9.65 -6.08 27.85
CA LYS A 327 -9.99 -5.06 26.86
C LYS A 327 -10.89 -5.71 25.82
N LEU A 328 -11.84 -4.95 25.29
CA LEU A 328 -12.75 -5.39 24.24
C LEU A 328 -12.33 -4.75 22.93
N VAL A 329 -12.16 -5.59 21.91
CA VAL A 329 -11.90 -5.16 20.52
C VAL A 329 -13.06 -5.60 19.66
N THR A 330 -13.57 -4.73 18.78
CA THR A 330 -14.69 -5.06 17.89
C THR A 330 -14.30 -4.92 16.42
N MET A 331 -14.84 -5.79 15.59
CA MET A 331 -14.72 -5.75 14.13
C MET A 331 -15.51 -4.59 13.50
N ILE A 332 -15.00 -3.97 12.43
CA ILE A 332 -15.77 -3.14 11.49
C ILE A 332 -15.40 -3.45 10.03
N ASP A 333 -16.41 -3.64 9.19
CA ASP A 333 -16.28 -3.85 7.73
C ASP A 333 -16.49 -2.54 6.94
N PRO A 334 -15.96 -2.41 5.71
CA PRO A 334 -16.23 -1.27 4.84
C PRO A 334 -17.62 -1.31 4.19
N GLY A 335 -18.28 -2.48 4.17
CA GLY A 335 -19.54 -2.70 3.47
C GLY A 335 -20.75 -2.19 4.25
N ILE A 336 -21.34 -1.07 3.80
CA ILE A 336 -22.54 -0.50 4.42
C ILE A 336 -23.80 -1.08 3.77
N LYS A 337 -24.50 -1.94 4.53
CA LYS A 337 -25.75 -2.60 4.15
C LYS A 337 -26.75 -1.62 3.54
N ILE A 338 -27.33 -2.01 2.40
CA ILE A 338 -28.42 -1.24 1.77
C ILE A 338 -29.70 -1.48 2.54
N ASP A 339 -30.02 -0.59 3.47
CA ASP A 339 -31.24 -0.65 4.27
C ASP A 339 -31.77 0.75 4.60
N ARG A 340 -33.02 1.02 4.24
CA ARG A 340 -33.69 2.31 4.48
C ARG A 340 -33.99 2.56 5.96
N LYS A 341 -33.91 1.56 6.82
CA LYS A 341 -34.04 1.71 8.27
C LYS A 341 -32.69 1.91 8.97
N TYR A 342 -31.58 1.77 8.25
CA TYR A 342 -30.23 1.89 8.79
C TYR A 342 -29.71 3.32 8.64
N TRP A 343 -29.44 3.98 9.75
CA TRP A 343 -29.13 5.41 9.79
C TRP A 343 -27.81 5.75 9.09
N VAL A 344 -26.74 4.97 9.27
CA VAL A 344 -25.43 5.17 8.61
C VAL A 344 -25.59 5.10 7.09
N TYR A 345 -26.34 4.11 6.58
CA TYR A 345 -26.63 4.00 5.16
C TYR A 345 -27.37 5.23 4.63
N ASN A 346 -28.40 5.68 5.35
CA ASN A 346 -29.22 6.81 4.93
C ASN A 346 -28.38 8.10 4.88
N GLU A 347 -27.55 8.35 5.89
CA GLU A 347 -26.68 9.52 5.96
C GLU A 347 -25.66 9.53 4.82
N ALA A 348 -24.89 8.44 4.65
CA ALA A 348 -23.92 8.32 3.57
C ALA A 348 -24.58 8.43 2.18
N ASN A 349 -25.78 7.88 2.01
CA ASN A 349 -26.52 7.99 0.76
C ASN A 349 -27.00 9.42 0.47
N GLN A 350 -27.41 10.18 1.50
CA GLN A 350 -27.84 11.58 1.36
C GLN A 350 -26.65 12.50 1.06
N LYS A 351 -25.52 12.27 1.73
CA LYS A 351 -24.28 13.06 1.54
C LYS A 351 -23.48 12.66 0.30
N GLY A 352 -23.79 11.52 -0.31
CA GLY A 352 -23.14 11.05 -1.54
C GLY A 352 -21.74 10.47 -1.32
N TYR A 353 -21.51 9.86 -0.16
CA TYR A 353 -20.20 9.38 0.31
C TYR A 353 -19.76 8.01 -0.23
N PHE A 354 -20.60 7.35 -1.03
CA PHE A 354 -20.28 6.04 -1.58
C PHE A 354 -19.51 6.15 -2.90
N CYS A 355 -18.60 5.20 -3.13
CA CYS A 355 -17.93 5.00 -4.41
C CYS A 355 -18.94 4.89 -5.56
N ARG A 356 -18.55 5.37 -6.75
CA ARG A 356 -19.41 5.40 -7.94
C ARG A 356 -18.81 4.58 -9.07
N ARG A 357 -19.66 4.02 -9.93
CA ARG A 357 -19.28 3.46 -11.23
C ARG A 357 -18.91 4.59 -12.19
N ALA A 358 -18.27 4.25 -13.32
CA ALA A 358 -17.89 5.24 -14.32
C ALA A 358 -19.09 6.00 -14.93
N ASP A 359 -20.29 5.41 -14.91
CA ASP A 359 -21.55 6.04 -15.35
C ASP A 359 -22.20 6.96 -14.30
N GLY A 360 -21.58 7.11 -13.12
CA GLY A 360 -22.02 7.99 -12.04
C GLY A 360 -22.96 7.36 -11.01
N THR A 361 -23.43 6.13 -11.23
CA THR A 361 -24.27 5.42 -10.25
C THR A 361 -23.45 4.92 -9.06
N HIS A 362 -24.07 4.78 -7.88
CA HIS A 362 -23.37 4.21 -6.72
C HIS A 362 -22.98 2.75 -6.99
N PHE A 363 -21.76 2.40 -6.60
CA PHE A 363 -21.30 1.02 -6.58
C PHE A 363 -22.11 0.18 -5.60
N LYS A 364 -22.37 -1.07 -5.99
CA LYS A 364 -22.97 -2.08 -5.13
C LYS A 364 -22.14 -3.35 -5.24
N GLY A 365 -21.89 -3.97 -4.09
CA GLY A 365 -21.25 -5.26 -3.97
C GLY A 365 -21.86 -6.03 -2.80
N LYS A 366 -21.82 -7.35 -2.86
CA LYS A 366 -22.36 -8.21 -1.82
C LYS A 366 -21.25 -8.63 -0.86
N VAL A 367 -21.53 -8.59 0.43
CA VAL A 367 -20.68 -9.11 1.52
C VAL A 367 -21.58 -9.75 2.59
N TRP A 368 -21.09 -9.95 3.82
CA TRP A 368 -21.84 -10.57 4.93
C TRP A 368 -23.25 -9.98 5.16
N PRO A 369 -23.45 -8.65 5.24
CA PRO A 369 -24.78 -8.04 5.33
C PRO A 369 -25.72 -8.23 4.14
N GLY A 370 -25.26 -8.84 3.04
CA GLY A 370 -25.94 -8.88 1.75
C GLY A 370 -25.49 -7.72 0.85
N GLU A 371 -26.43 -7.11 0.14
CA GLU A 371 -26.14 -5.98 -0.77
C GLU A 371 -25.67 -4.75 0.02
N CYS A 372 -24.48 -4.24 -0.33
CA CYS A 372 -23.83 -3.13 0.34
C CYS A 372 -23.38 -2.05 -0.64
N LYS A 373 -23.16 -0.86 -0.10
CA LYS A 373 -22.37 0.20 -0.74
C LYS A 373 -21.11 0.46 0.07
N PHE A 374 -20.09 0.96 -0.61
CA PHE A 374 -18.75 1.13 -0.05
C PHE A 374 -18.44 2.62 0.04
N PRO A 375 -18.14 3.17 1.24
CA PRO A 375 -17.69 4.55 1.37
C PRO A 375 -16.40 4.77 0.57
N ASP A 376 -16.26 5.95 -0.02
CA ASP A 376 -15.03 6.35 -0.68
C ASP A 376 -14.03 6.91 0.35
N PHE A 377 -13.28 6.03 1.01
CA PHE A 377 -12.28 6.43 2.01
C PHE A 377 -11.14 7.28 1.43
N THR A 378 -11.03 7.38 0.11
CA THR A 378 -10.05 8.27 -0.52
C THR A 378 -10.52 9.74 -0.54
N ASP A 379 -11.78 10.01 -0.19
CA ASP A 379 -12.29 11.36 0.05
C ASP A 379 -12.06 11.77 1.52
N PRO A 380 -11.32 12.86 1.81
CA PRO A 380 -11.14 13.36 3.17
C PRO A 380 -12.43 13.53 3.97
N LYS A 381 -13.53 13.99 3.33
CA LYS A 381 -14.82 14.20 4.00
C LYS A 381 -15.47 12.90 4.44
N VAL A 382 -15.22 11.83 3.70
CA VAL A 382 -15.73 10.49 4.04
C VAL A 382 -14.92 9.91 5.18
N ARG A 383 -13.60 10.17 5.24
CA ARG A 383 -12.77 9.76 6.38
C ARG A 383 -13.16 10.48 7.66
N GLU A 384 -13.37 11.80 7.61
CA GLU A 384 -13.88 12.58 8.74
C GLU A 384 -15.23 12.04 9.23
N TRP A 385 -16.17 11.81 8.31
CA TRP A 385 -17.46 11.21 8.64
C TRP A 385 -17.32 9.84 9.28
N TRP A 386 -16.45 8.98 8.74
CA TRP A 386 -16.21 7.63 9.27
C TRP A 386 -15.61 7.67 10.67
N ALA A 387 -14.64 8.56 10.91
CA ALA A 387 -14.05 8.78 12.22
C ALA A 387 -15.12 9.19 13.25
N ASP A 388 -16.03 10.09 12.88
CA ASP A 388 -17.13 10.54 13.75
C ASP A 388 -18.08 9.41 14.18
N LEU A 389 -18.26 8.36 13.36
CA LEU A 389 -19.12 7.22 13.69
C LEU A 389 -18.61 6.41 14.88
N TYR A 390 -17.30 6.44 15.17
CA TYR A 390 -16.71 5.72 16.29
C TYR A 390 -17.00 6.36 17.65
N LYS A 391 -17.48 7.60 17.70
CA LYS A 391 -17.68 8.34 18.95
C LYS A 391 -18.52 7.58 19.97
N GLU A 392 -19.64 6.99 19.56
CA GLU A 392 -20.48 6.21 20.47
C GLU A 392 -19.75 4.96 21.00
N MET A 393 -19.12 4.19 20.09
CA MET A 393 -18.43 2.95 20.46
C MET A 393 -17.22 3.21 21.38
N MET A 394 -16.42 4.25 21.08
CA MET A 394 -15.20 4.57 21.80
C MET A 394 -15.45 5.38 23.08
N SER A 395 -16.29 6.42 23.03
CA SER A 395 -16.49 7.33 24.16
C SER A 395 -17.66 6.94 25.06
N ASP A 396 -18.80 6.54 24.46
CA ASP A 396 -20.01 6.26 25.24
C ASP A 396 -20.02 4.83 25.77
N ILE A 397 -19.60 3.86 24.95
CA ILE A 397 -19.51 2.44 25.34
C ILE A 397 -18.15 2.14 25.97
N GLY A 398 -17.04 2.56 25.35
CA GLY A 398 -15.70 2.46 25.92
C GLY A 398 -14.83 1.33 25.39
N ILE A 399 -15.10 0.79 24.18
CA ILE A 399 -14.25 -0.24 23.58
C ILE A 399 -12.80 0.27 23.45
N GLN A 400 -11.81 -0.63 23.49
CA GLN A 400 -10.40 -0.23 23.54
C GLN A 400 -9.63 -0.48 22.24
N GLY A 401 -10.28 -1.04 21.22
CA GLY A 401 -9.66 -1.22 19.91
C GLY A 401 -10.66 -1.63 18.85
N VAL A 402 -10.25 -1.48 17.60
CA VAL A 402 -11.03 -1.83 16.43
C VAL A 402 -10.20 -2.72 15.51
N TRP A 403 -10.84 -3.76 14.96
CA TRP A 403 -10.29 -4.58 13.89
C TRP A 403 -11.01 -4.20 12.59
N ASN A 404 -10.27 -3.67 11.60
CA ASN A 404 -10.81 -3.47 10.26
C ASN A 404 -10.62 -4.73 9.42
N ASP A 405 -11.71 -5.26 8.87
CA ASP A 405 -11.70 -6.47 8.05
C ASP A 405 -12.39 -6.23 6.70
N MET A 406 -12.19 -7.17 5.76
CA MET A 406 -12.83 -7.16 4.44
C MET A 406 -12.51 -5.91 3.59
N ASN A 407 -11.40 -5.23 3.88
CA ASN A 407 -11.06 -3.90 3.38
C ASN A 407 -10.12 -3.90 2.17
N GLU A 408 -10.03 -5.04 1.46
CA GLU A 408 -9.30 -5.17 0.21
C GLU A 408 -9.75 -4.20 -0.89
N PRO A 409 -11.06 -3.90 -1.13
CA PRO A 409 -12.29 -4.38 -0.48
C PRO A 409 -12.76 -5.74 -0.99
N ALA A 410 -13.17 -6.62 -0.08
CA ALA A 410 -13.81 -7.87 -0.43
C ALA A 410 -15.19 -7.63 -1.07
N VAL A 411 -15.46 -8.34 -2.16
CA VAL A 411 -16.78 -8.43 -2.78
C VAL A 411 -17.05 -9.90 -3.06
N MET A 412 -18.08 -10.43 -2.42
CA MET A 412 -18.52 -11.81 -2.62
C MET A 412 -19.26 -11.97 -3.95
N ASP A 413 -19.34 -13.20 -4.42
CA ASP A 413 -20.09 -13.60 -5.63
C ASP A 413 -19.62 -12.90 -6.92
N VAL A 414 -18.36 -12.43 -6.98
CA VAL A 414 -17.72 -11.92 -8.21
C VAL A 414 -16.38 -12.61 -8.47
N PRO A 415 -15.99 -12.87 -9.74
CA PRO A 415 -14.74 -13.57 -10.05
C PRO A 415 -13.48 -12.86 -9.55
N SER A 416 -13.49 -11.53 -9.52
CA SER A 416 -12.36 -10.71 -9.06
C SER A 416 -12.19 -10.69 -7.54
N LYS A 417 -13.19 -11.17 -6.77
CA LYS A 417 -13.29 -11.03 -5.30
C LYS A 417 -13.16 -9.60 -4.75
N THR A 418 -13.22 -8.59 -5.62
CA THR A 418 -13.11 -7.17 -5.28
C THR A 418 -13.92 -6.31 -6.26
N ALA A 419 -13.98 -5.01 -6.00
CA ALA A 419 -14.75 -4.05 -6.78
C ALA A 419 -14.27 -3.95 -8.25
N ASN A 420 -15.17 -3.51 -9.14
CA ASN A 420 -14.84 -3.34 -10.55
C ASN A 420 -13.73 -2.28 -10.74
N LEU A 421 -12.85 -2.50 -11.71
CA LEU A 421 -11.69 -1.64 -11.96
C LEU A 421 -12.04 -0.21 -12.40
N ASP A 422 -13.27 0.02 -12.90
CA ASP A 422 -13.77 1.32 -13.38
C ASP A 422 -14.40 2.19 -12.27
N ILE A 423 -14.51 1.67 -11.06
CA ILE A 423 -15.03 2.39 -9.89
C ILE A 423 -14.19 3.64 -9.65
N ARG A 424 -14.85 4.76 -9.38
CA ARG A 424 -14.24 6.08 -9.22
C ARG A 424 -13.99 6.39 -7.75
N HIS A 425 -12.80 6.95 -7.52
CA HIS A 425 -12.28 7.36 -6.22
C HIS A 425 -11.91 8.84 -6.29
N ASN A 426 -12.19 9.58 -5.22
CA ASN A 426 -11.76 10.97 -5.05
C ASN A 426 -10.23 11.11 -5.05
N TYR A 427 -9.55 10.20 -4.37
CA TYR A 427 -8.09 10.09 -4.27
C TYR A 427 -7.43 11.40 -3.80
N ASP A 428 -7.96 11.95 -2.70
CA ASP A 428 -7.52 13.21 -2.09
C ASP A 428 -7.42 14.38 -3.09
N GLY A 429 -8.41 14.50 -3.97
CA GLY A 429 -8.46 15.53 -5.01
C GLY A 429 -7.69 15.18 -6.29
N HIS A 430 -7.20 13.94 -6.44
CA HIS A 430 -6.55 13.44 -7.66
C HIS A 430 -7.36 12.28 -8.30
N PRO A 431 -8.59 12.53 -8.81
CA PRO A 431 -9.55 11.48 -9.13
C PRO A 431 -8.99 10.36 -9.98
N CYS A 432 -9.30 9.12 -9.61
CA CYS A 432 -8.80 7.95 -10.32
C CYS A 432 -9.86 6.85 -10.42
N SER A 433 -9.54 5.81 -11.18
CA SER A 433 -10.30 4.56 -11.13
C SER A 433 -9.74 3.61 -10.07
N HIS A 434 -10.46 2.54 -9.79
CA HIS A 434 -10.05 1.51 -8.83
C HIS A 434 -8.78 0.78 -9.28
N ARG A 435 -8.43 0.80 -10.57
CA ARG A 435 -7.10 0.38 -11.04
C ARG A 435 -5.94 1.01 -10.25
N LYS A 436 -6.07 2.30 -9.87
CA LYS A 436 -5.11 3.06 -9.06
C LYS A 436 -5.48 3.07 -7.58
N GLY A 437 -6.77 3.12 -7.26
CA GLY A 437 -7.29 3.28 -5.90
C GLY A 437 -7.38 1.99 -5.06
N HIS A 438 -7.31 0.82 -5.68
CA HIS A 438 -7.58 -0.46 -5.02
C HIS A 438 -6.63 -0.74 -3.84
N ASN A 439 -5.31 -0.77 -4.08
CA ASN A 439 -4.33 -1.12 -3.04
C ASN A 439 -4.26 -0.10 -1.88
N VAL A 440 -4.88 1.07 -2.01
CA VAL A 440 -4.92 2.10 -0.95
C VAL A 440 -6.28 2.21 -0.28
N TYR A 441 -7.31 1.52 -0.77
CA TYR A 441 -8.68 1.60 -0.23
C TYR A 441 -8.72 1.20 1.25
N GLY A 442 -8.22 0.01 1.58
CA GLY A 442 -8.17 -0.48 2.96
C GLY A 442 -7.28 0.36 3.87
N MET A 443 -6.13 0.81 3.35
CA MET A 443 -5.24 1.71 4.09
C MET A 443 -5.94 3.02 4.47
N GLN A 444 -6.76 3.58 3.58
CA GLN A 444 -7.52 4.80 3.88
C GLN A 444 -8.70 4.56 4.85
N MET A 445 -9.30 3.36 4.85
CA MET A 445 -10.27 2.96 5.90
C MET A 445 -9.60 2.84 7.27
N VAL A 446 -8.40 2.24 7.32
CA VAL A 446 -7.61 2.12 8.56
C VAL A 446 -7.21 3.50 9.06
N ARG A 447 -6.78 4.40 8.17
CA ARG A 447 -6.50 5.80 8.52
C ARG A 447 -7.73 6.50 9.11
N ALA A 448 -8.89 6.38 8.47
CA ALA A 448 -10.13 6.97 8.98
C ALA A 448 -10.54 6.39 10.34
N THR A 449 -10.29 5.10 10.56
CA THR A 449 -10.52 4.45 11.87
C THR A 449 -9.55 4.98 12.92
N TYR A 450 -8.26 5.10 12.59
CA TYR A 450 -7.25 5.67 13.50
C TYR A 450 -7.57 7.12 13.89
N GLU A 451 -8.11 7.92 12.97
CA GLU A 451 -8.51 9.30 13.25
C GLU A 451 -9.75 9.40 14.18
N GLY A 452 -10.54 8.32 14.33
CA GLY A 452 -11.75 8.28 15.16
C GLY A 452 -11.65 7.49 16.47
N VAL A 453 -10.52 6.82 16.71
CA VAL A 453 -10.23 5.94 17.88
C VAL A 453 -9.18 6.61 18.74
#